data_AF-A0AAV4XSI5-F1
#
_entry.id   AF-A0AAV4XSI5-F1
#
_cell.length_a   1.000
_cell.length_b   1.000
_cell.length_c   1.000
_cell.angle_alpha   90.00
_cell.angle_beta   90.00
_cell.angle_gamma   90.00
#
_symmetry.space_group_name_H-M   'P 1'
#
loop_
_entity.id
_entity.type
_entity.pdbx_description
1 polymer ?
#
loop_
_entity_poly.entity_id
_entity_poly.type
_entity_poly.pdbx_seq_one_letter_code
_entity_poly.pdbx_strand_id
1 'polypeptide(L)'
;PENEVLAQYHKKLAKYKSKPVSRKGTSEREEQTLKFLEKFKNSMEKAKMNYTEEKSSDEEDESWLVHCLRANDEKTILAKDANLPTGDRYDLSDPRNPINERRRKEKKMKK
;
A
#
# COMPACT_ATOMS: atom_id res chain seq x y z
N PRO A 1 25.57 -22.90 21.29
CA PRO A 1 24.15 -22.48 21.46
C PRO A 1 23.42 -22.57 20.12
N GLU A 2 22.42 -23.44 20.03
CA GLU A 2 21.56 -23.54 18.84
C GLU A 2 20.69 -22.28 18.75
N ASN A 3 20.67 -21.62 17.59
CA ASN A 3 19.93 -20.37 17.42
C ASN A 3 18.43 -20.68 17.32
N GLU A 4 17.69 -20.33 18.37
CA GLU A 4 16.26 -20.59 18.49
C GLU A 4 15.45 -20.03 17.32
N VAL A 5 15.79 -18.82 16.84
CA VAL A 5 15.10 -18.17 15.71
C VAL A 5 15.29 -18.98 14.42
N LEU A 6 16.49 -19.51 14.18
CA LEU A 6 16.77 -20.36 13.03
C LEU A 6 16.01 -21.69 13.12
N ALA A 7 15.96 -22.30 14.30
CA ALA A 7 15.19 -23.54 14.51
C ALA A 7 13.68 -23.32 14.25
N GLN A 8 13.12 -22.20 14.73
CA GLN A 8 11.73 -21.83 14.45
C GLN A 8 11.49 -21.56 12.96
N TYR A 9 12.43 -20.90 12.28
CA TYR A 9 12.37 -20.66 10.84
C TYR A 9 12.34 -21.98 10.05
N HIS A 10 13.25 -22.91 10.33
CA HIS A 10 13.29 -24.20 9.63
C HIS A 10 12.02 -25.03 9.84
N LYS A 11 11.47 -25.03 11.07
CA LYS A 11 10.17 -25.67 11.37
C LYS A 11 9.03 -25.07 10.55
N LYS A 12 8.94 -23.73 10.48
CA LYS A 12 7.92 -23.04 9.67
C LYS A 12 8.11 -23.34 8.19
N LEU A 13 9.34 -23.24 7.67
CA LEU A 13 9.64 -23.50 6.27
C LEU A 13 9.21 -24.91 5.84
N ALA A 14 9.53 -25.94 6.64
CA ALA A 14 9.11 -27.31 6.38
C ALA A 14 7.58 -27.44 6.33
N LYS A 15 6.88 -26.80 7.28
CA LYS A 15 5.40 -26.80 7.34
C LYS A 15 4.74 -26.15 6.12
N TYR A 16 5.34 -25.14 5.51
CA TYR A 16 4.77 -24.47 4.32
C TYR A 16 5.19 -25.13 3.02
N LYS A 17 6.41 -25.69 2.94
CA LYS A 17 6.85 -26.46 1.76
C LYS A 17 6.04 -27.73 1.53
N SER A 18 5.52 -28.35 2.58
CA SER A 18 4.71 -29.57 2.47
C SER A 18 3.26 -29.34 2.04
N LYS A 19 2.78 -28.07 2.01
CA LYS A 19 1.40 -27.77 1.63
C LYS A 19 1.27 -27.74 0.11
N PRO A 20 0.35 -28.50 -0.50
CA PRO A 20 0.11 -28.43 -1.93
C PRO A 20 -0.44 -27.05 -2.28
N VAL A 21 0.18 -26.39 -3.26
CA VAL A 21 -0.29 -25.11 -3.80
C VAL A 21 -1.07 -25.40 -5.08
N SER A 22 -2.35 -25.07 -5.08
CA SER A 22 -3.22 -25.21 -6.26
C SER A 22 -2.68 -24.37 -7.41
N ARG A 23 -2.78 -24.91 -8.64
CA ARG A 23 -2.30 -24.22 -9.84
C ARG A 23 -3.11 -22.93 -10.06
N LYS A 24 -2.47 -21.94 -10.67
CA LYS A 24 -3.15 -20.68 -11.01
C LYS A 24 -4.26 -20.95 -12.03
N GLY A 25 -5.42 -20.32 -11.85
CA GLY A 25 -6.54 -20.38 -12.80
C GLY A 25 -7.41 -21.63 -12.72
N THR A 26 -7.29 -22.47 -11.68
CA THR A 26 -8.17 -23.64 -11.49
C THR A 26 -9.29 -23.35 -10.50
N SER A 27 -10.42 -24.06 -10.64
CA SER A 27 -11.59 -23.95 -9.75
C SER A 27 -11.22 -24.24 -8.29
N GLU A 28 -10.34 -25.21 -8.05
CA GLU A 28 -9.96 -25.58 -6.68
C GLU A 28 -9.21 -24.43 -5.98
N ARG A 29 -8.46 -23.62 -6.73
CA ARG A 29 -7.79 -22.42 -6.17
C ARG A 29 -8.81 -21.38 -5.76
N GLU A 30 -9.84 -21.15 -6.57
CA GLU A 30 -10.92 -20.21 -6.25
C GLU A 30 -11.67 -20.66 -4.99
N GLU A 31 -12.09 -21.92 -4.91
CA GLU A 31 -12.76 -22.49 -3.73
C GLU A 31 -11.91 -22.35 -2.46
N GLN A 32 -10.59 -22.57 -2.56
CA GLN A 32 -9.68 -22.35 -1.45
C GLN A 32 -9.63 -20.88 -1.04
N THR A 33 -9.58 -19.95 -2.00
CA THR A 33 -9.60 -18.51 -1.68
C THR A 33 -10.91 -18.08 -1.04
N LEU A 34 -12.06 -18.61 -1.49
CA LEU A 34 -13.36 -18.36 -0.87
C LEU A 34 -13.43 -18.89 0.56
N LYS A 35 -12.88 -20.08 0.82
CA LYS A 35 -12.74 -20.63 2.19
C LYS A 35 -11.88 -19.74 3.08
N PHE A 36 -10.80 -19.14 2.56
CA PHE A 36 -10.00 -18.18 3.32
C PHE A 36 -10.73 -16.86 3.55
N LEU A 37 -11.46 -16.37 2.55
CA LEU A 37 -12.28 -15.17 2.68
C LEU A 37 -13.37 -15.35 3.74
N GLU A 38 -14.03 -16.52 3.80
CA GLU A 38 -15.03 -16.83 4.82
C GLU A 38 -14.44 -16.82 6.23
N LYS A 39 -13.25 -17.42 6.41
CA LYS A 39 -12.51 -17.36 7.68
C LYS A 39 -12.18 -15.93 8.08
N PHE A 40 -11.74 -15.11 7.13
CA PHE A 40 -11.45 -13.70 7.38
C PHE A 40 -12.69 -12.93 7.82
N LYS A 41 -13.82 -13.09 7.11
CA LYS A 41 -15.11 -12.48 7.49
C LYS A 41 -15.51 -12.87 8.90
N ASN A 42 -15.42 -14.15 9.25
CA ASN A 42 -15.74 -14.63 10.60
C ASN A 42 -14.81 -14.03 11.67
N SER A 43 -13.53 -13.83 11.35
CA SER A 43 -12.58 -13.16 12.26
C SER A 43 -12.94 -11.69 12.46
N MET A 44 -13.29 -10.99 11.38
CA MET A 44 -13.69 -9.58 11.42
C MET A 44 -14.98 -9.39 12.22
N GLU A 45 -15.99 -10.25 12.05
CA GLU A 45 -17.23 -10.17 12.83
C GLU A 45 -16.98 -10.43 14.33
N LYS A 46 -16.10 -11.38 14.68
CA LYS A 46 -15.68 -11.58 16.08
C LYS A 46 -14.98 -10.35 16.66
N ALA A 47 -14.08 -9.75 15.89
CA ALA A 47 -13.39 -8.53 16.31
C ALA A 47 -14.39 -7.40 16.55
N LYS A 48 -15.40 -7.22 15.68
CA LYS A 48 -16.47 -6.22 15.86
C LYS A 48 -17.28 -6.45 17.14
N MET A 49 -17.61 -7.70 17.49
CA MET A 49 -18.38 -8.01 18.71
C MET A 49 -17.59 -7.72 19.99
N ASN A 50 -16.27 -7.90 19.96
CA ASN A 50 -15.40 -7.67 21.12
C ASN A 50 -14.91 -6.22 21.23
N TYR A 51 -15.08 -5.41 20.18
CA TYR A 51 -14.61 -4.03 20.14
C TYR A 51 -15.40 -3.13 21.09
N THR A 52 -14.66 -2.40 21.94
CA THR A 52 -15.19 -1.33 22.80
C THR A 52 -14.35 -0.08 22.54
N GLU A 53 -14.99 1.07 22.31
CA GLU A 53 -14.32 2.29 21.83
C GLU A 53 -13.29 2.86 22.84
N GLU A 54 -13.43 2.52 24.13
CA GLU A 54 -12.47 2.88 25.20
C GLU A 54 -11.20 2.02 25.23
N LYS A 55 -11.16 0.89 24.51
CA LYS A 55 -10.00 -0.05 24.49
C LYS A 55 -9.02 0.20 23.34
N SER A 56 -9.06 1.37 22.71
CA SER A 56 -8.15 1.72 21.59
C SER A 56 -6.70 2.01 22.02
N SER A 57 -6.29 1.59 23.21
CA SER A 57 -4.91 1.70 23.69
C SER A 57 -4.09 0.52 23.14
N ASP A 58 -3.38 0.75 22.03
CA ASP A 58 -2.13 0.15 21.47
C ASP A 58 -1.66 -1.29 21.81
N GLU A 59 -2.37 -2.11 22.58
CA GLU A 59 -1.93 -3.41 23.08
C GLU A 59 -2.60 -4.60 22.38
N GLU A 60 -3.66 -4.40 21.58
CA GLU A 60 -4.31 -5.45 20.79
C GLU A 60 -4.13 -5.24 19.28
N ASP A 61 -3.27 -6.06 18.67
CA ASP A 61 -2.91 -6.09 17.23
C ASP A 61 -4.11 -6.24 16.25
N GLU A 62 -5.34 -6.37 16.74
CA GLU A 62 -6.55 -6.63 15.95
C GLU A 62 -7.49 -5.41 15.84
N SER A 63 -7.22 -4.30 16.53
CA SER A 63 -8.10 -3.11 16.49
C SER A 63 -8.29 -2.53 15.08
N TRP A 64 -7.31 -2.71 14.18
CA TRP A 64 -7.40 -2.27 12.79
C TRP A 64 -8.47 -3.02 11.97
N LEU A 65 -8.88 -4.23 12.39
CA LEU A 65 -9.94 -4.99 11.71
C LEU A 65 -11.32 -4.33 11.85
N VAL A 66 -11.52 -3.53 12.89
CA VAL A 66 -12.79 -2.86 13.20
C VAL A 66 -12.75 -1.37 12.87
N HIS A 67 -11.55 -0.79 12.81
CA HIS A 67 -11.37 0.61 12.48
C HIS A 67 -11.97 0.97 11.11
N CYS A 68 -12.68 2.10 11.06
CA CYS A 68 -13.30 2.61 9.84
C CYS A 68 -12.47 3.79 9.30
N LEU A 69 -12.08 3.72 8.03
CA LEU A 69 -11.38 4.81 7.37
C LEU A 69 -12.30 6.03 7.24
N ARG A 70 -12.02 7.09 8.01
CA ARG A 70 -12.70 8.38 7.91
C ARG A 70 -11.72 9.39 7.33
N ALA A 71 -12.06 9.94 6.17
CA ALA A 71 -11.34 11.09 5.64
C ALA A 71 -11.86 12.36 6.34
N ASN A 72 -10.98 13.29 6.64
CA ASN A 72 -11.39 14.61 7.11
C ASN A 72 -12.06 15.38 5.95
N ASP A 73 -13.02 16.25 6.26
CA ASP A 73 -13.71 17.12 5.28
C ASP A 73 -12.81 18.22 4.70
N GLU A 74 -11.52 18.21 5.01
CA GLU A 74 -10.56 19.14 4.45
C GLU A 74 -10.44 18.96 2.93
N LYS A 75 -10.27 20.08 2.23
CA LYS A 75 -10.13 20.08 0.78
C LYS A 75 -8.93 19.21 0.39
N THR A 76 -9.20 18.08 -0.26
CA THR A 76 -8.16 17.15 -0.70
C THR A 76 -7.19 17.88 -1.63
N ILE A 77 -5.91 17.90 -1.22
CA ILE A 77 -4.86 18.47 -2.05
C ILE A 77 -4.51 17.41 -3.10
N LEU A 78 -4.73 17.74 -4.38
CA LEU A 78 -4.32 16.85 -5.47
C LEU A 78 -2.81 16.63 -5.38
N ALA A 79 -2.40 15.37 -5.26
CA ALA A 79 -1.00 15.01 -5.22
C ALA A 79 -0.28 15.54 -6.48
N LYS A 80 0.94 16.03 -6.30
CA LYS A 80 1.79 16.42 -7.44
C LYS A 80 2.15 15.15 -8.21
N ASP A 81 1.66 15.03 -9.44
CA ASP A 81 2.09 13.97 -10.34
C ASP A 81 3.57 14.17 -10.69
N ALA A 82 4.39 13.16 -10.40
CA ALA A 82 5.82 13.18 -10.68
C ALA A 82 6.13 13.31 -12.18
N ASN A 83 5.20 12.84 -13.04
CA ASN A 83 5.33 12.88 -14.50
C ASN A 83 4.91 14.21 -15.10
N LEU A 84 4.17 15.06 -14.36
CA LEU A 84 3.83 16.40 -14.84
C LEU A 84 5.06 17.33 -14.72
N PRO A 85 5.39 18.08 -15.78
CA PRO A 85 6.43 19.09 -15.71
C PRO A 85 5.95 20.24 -14.82
N THR A 86 6.43 20.26 -13.57
CA THR A 86 6.27 21.36 -12.63
C THR A 86 7.14 22.55 -13.03
N GLY A 87 6.73 23.77 -12.64
CA GLY A 87 7.43 25.01 -13.00
C GLY A 87 8.92 25.04 -12.60
N ASP A 88 9.28 24.33 -11.54
CA ASP A 88 10.65 24.24 -11.01
C ASP A 88 11.38 22.98 -11.48
N ARG A 89 10.95 22.34 -12.58
CA ARG A 89 11.60 21.14 -13.13
C ARG A 89 13.04 21.39 -13.54
N TYR A 90 13.35 22.62 -13.94
CA TYR A 90 14.63 23.03 -14.49
C TYR A 90 15.13 24.25 -13.73
N ASP A 91 16.44 24.28 -13.44
CA ASP A 91 17.09 25.44 -12.84
C ASP A 91 16.99 26.67 -13.76
N LEU A 92 17.13 27.88 -13.20
CA LEU A 92 17.12 29.15 -13.94
C LEU A 92 18.20 29.22 -15.02
N SER A 93 19.29 28.46 -14.86
CA SER A 93 20.36 28.34 -15.84
C SER A 93 20.08 27.34 -16.97
N ASP A 94 19.12 26.42 -16.82
CA ASP A 94 18.85 25.36 -17.80
C ASP A 94 18.08 25.93 -19.03
N PRO A 95 18.51 25.64 -20.26
CA PRO A 95 17.87 26.13 -21.49
C PRO A 95 16.45 25.59 -21.74
N ARG A 96 16.01 24.58 -20.98
CA ARG A 96 14.64 24.03 -20.97
C ARG A 96 13.76 24.70 -19.92
N ASN A 97 14.32 25.60 -19.09
CA ASN A 97 13.51 26.43 -18.21
C ASN A 97 12.49 27.23 -19.05
N PRO A 98 11.19 27.23 -18.69
CA PRO A 98 10.15 27.96 -19.41
C PRO A 98 10.49 29.44 -19.67
N ILE A 99 11.20 30.10 -18.75
CA ILE A 99 11.65 31.48 -18.88
C ILE A 99 12.67 31.62 -20.02
N ASN A 100 13.64 30.71 -20.08
CA ASN A 100 14.71 30.71 -21.09
C ASN A 100 14.15 30.33 -22.47
N GLU A 101 13.20 29.40 -22.51
CA GLU A 101 12.51 29.03 -23.74
C GLU A 101 11.73 30.21 -24.33
N ARG A 102 10.99 30.95 -23.49
CA ARG A 102 10.25 32.16 -23.90
C ARG A 102 11.18 33.21 -24.50
N ARG A 103 12.28 33.53 -23.80
CA ARG A 103 13.29 34.48 -24.29
C ARG A 103 13.89 34.06 -25.63
N ARG A 104 14.16 32.78 -25.83
CA ARG A 104 14.69 32.24 -27.10
C ARG A 104 13.67 32.34 -28.23
N LYS A 105 12.40 32.01 -27.99
CA LYS A 105 11.33 32.11 -28.99
C LYS A 105 11.10 33.56 -29.41
N GLU A 106 11.06 34.51 -28.47
CA GLU A 106 10.95 35.94 -28.77
C GLU A 106 12.10 36.46 -29.63
N LYS A 107 13.35 36.07 -29.32
CA LYS A 107 14.52 36.42 -30.14
C LYS A 107 14.46 35.84 -31.54
N LYS A 108 13.86 34.65 -31.71
CA LYS A 108 13.68 34.02 -33.02
C LYS A 108 12.57 34.67 -33.84
N MET A 109 11.51 35.18 -33.20
CA MET A 109 10.42 35.89 -33.88
C MET A 109 10.79 37.32 -34.27
N LYS A 110 11.75 37.94 -33.59
CA LYS A 110 12.26 39.29 -33.89
C LYS A 110 13.37 39.31 -34.95
N LYS A 111 13.68 38.17 -35.57
CA LYS A 111 14.74 37.99 -36.55
C LYS A 111 14.13 37.51 -37.86
#